data_AF-A0A846THI5-F1
#
_entry.id   AF-A0A846THI5-F1
#
_cell.length_a   1.000
_cell.length_b   1.000
_cell.length_c   1.000
_cell.angle_alpha   90.00
_cell.angle_beta   90.00
_cell.angle_gamma   90.00
#
_symmetry.space_group_name_H-M   'P 1'
#
loop_
_entity.id
_entity.type
_entity.pdbx_description
1 polymer ?
#
loop_
_entity_poly.entity_id
_entity_poly.type
_entity_poly.pdbx_seq_one_letter_code
_entity_poly.pdbx_strand_id
1 'polypeptide(L)'
;MFNYKLVFGVDKLMHFAGFAGVSACIGLFILLVADRQRARQHLSVVWITLVTIGIIEEYRQYFDPGRSTEFLDAIANIIGVTTGIAISLCLSYIIERRKKVLSMVFSLYTLVLIPLLFGLLYLNERPFLTVEEPILEKIRNLGALIGF
;
A
#
# COMPACT_ATOMS: atom_id res chain seq x y z
N MET A 1 -47.03 -3.73 -8.29
CA MET A 1 -46.16 -4.28 -9.36
C MET A 1 -44.76 -3.70 -9.15
N PHE A 2 -43.74 -4.53 -8.89
CA PHE A 2 -42.37 -4.04 -8.67
C PHE A 2 -41.78 -3.52 -9.97
N ASN A 3 -41.26 -2.29 -9.98
CA ASN A 3 -40.60 -1.71 -11.15
C ASN A 3 -39.13 -2.13 -11.16
N TYR A 4 -38.83 -3.30 -11.70
CA TYR A 4 -37.46 -3.86 -11.78
C TYR A 4 -36.48 -2.96 -12.52
N LYS A 5 -36.95 -2.15 -13.48
CA LYS A 5 -36.12 -1.23 -14.25
C LYS A 5 -35.63 -0.05 -13.41
N LEU A 6 -36.41 0.36 -12.41
CA LEU A 6 -36.03 1.39 -11.44
C LEU A 6 -35.04 0.83 -10.40
N VAL A 7 -35.24 -0.42 -9.97
CA VAL A 7 -34.42 -1.07 -8.93
C VAL A 7 -33.05 -1.50 -9.46
N PHE A 8 -32.97 -1.96 -10.71
CA PHE A 8 -31.76 -2.47 -11.34
C PHE A 8 -31.37 -1.69 -12.61
N GLY A 9 -31.68 -0.39 -12.62
CA GLY A 9 -31.37 0.50 -13.73
C GLY A 9 -29.85 0.64 -13.96
N VAL A 10 -29.47 0.92 -15.21
CA VAL A 10 -28.05 1.16 -15.59
C VAL A 10 -27.52 2.41 -14.90
N ASP A 11 -28.38 3.40 -14.68
CA ASP A 11 -28.15 4.59 -13.87
C ASP A 11 -27.65 4.24 -12.46
N LYS A 12 -28.32 3.34 -11.75
CA LYS A 12 -27.91 2.85 -10.41
C LYS A 12 -26.51 2.24 -10.42
N LEU A 13 -26.19 1.48 -11.47
CA LEU A 13 -24.87 0.88 -11.64
C LEU A 13 -23.80 1.96 -11.88
N MET A 14 -24.10 3.01 -12.64
CA MET A 14 -23.19 4.13 -12.88
C MET A 14 -22.90 4.92 -11.60
N HIS A 15 -23.93 5.17 -10.79
CA HIS A 15 -23.80 5.77 -9.46
C HIS A 15 -22.88 4.94 -8.55
N PHE A 16 -23.17 3.64 -8.44
CA PHE A 16 -22.34 2.70 -7.70
C PHE A 16 -20.89 2.70 -8.20
N ALA A 17 -20.67 2.51 -9.50
CA ALA A 17 -19.34 2.36 -10.08
C ALA A 17 -18.52 3.66 -9.98
N GLY A 18 -19.15 4.82 -10.19
CA GLY A 18 -18.51 6.13 -10.05
C GLY A 18 -18.02 6.37 -8.63
N PHE A 19 -18.89 6.21 -7.63
CA PHE A 19 -18.51 6.41 -6.23
C PHE A 19 -17.53 5.34 -5.73
N ALA A 20 -17.64 4.09 -6.19
CA ALA A 20 -16.68 3.04 -5.88
C ALA A 20 -15.29 3.32 -6.46
N GLY A 21 -15.21 3.79 -7.71
CA GLY A 21 -13.95 4.14 -8.36
C GLY A 21 -13.26 5.30 -7.64
N VAL A 22 -13.98 6.40 -7.39
CA VAL A 22 -13.44 7.59 -6.73
C VAL A 22 -12.98 7.26 -5.31
N SER A 23 -13.82 6.58 -4.51
CA SER A 23 -13.46 6.25 -3.13
C SER A 23 -12.32 5.23 -3.06
N ALA A 24 -12.19 4.32 -4.04
CA ALA A 24 -11.04 3.41 -4.14
C ALA A 24 -9.74 4.14 -4.45
N CYS A 25 -9.74 5.08 -5.41
CA CYS A 25 -8.55 5.86 -5.74
C CYS A 25 -8.08 6.71 -4.56
N ILE A 26 -9.00 7.44 -3.92
CA ILE A 26 -8.68 8.27 -2.74
C ILE A 26 -8.25 7.38 -1.56
N GLY A 27 -8.94 6.26 -1.34
CA GLY A 27 -8.62 5.33 -0.26
C GLY A 27 -7.23 4.72 -0.40
N LEU A 28 -6.85 4.30 -1.61
CA LEU A 28 -5.49 3.83 -1.92
C LEU A 28 -4.46 4.94 -1.69
N PHE A 29 -4.72 6.16 -2.16
CA PHE A 29 -3.81 7.29 -1.95
C PHE A 29 -3.57 7.56 -0.46
N ILE A 30 -4.63 7.56 0.36
CA ILE A 30 -4.51 7.72 1.81
C ILE A 30 -3.66 6.60 2.43
N LEU A 31 -3.90 5.36 2.03
CA LEU A 31 -3.15 4.21 2.57
C LEU A 31 -1.67 4.21 2.15
N LEU A 32 -1.32 4.88 1.06
CA LEU A 32 0.06 5.02 0.60
C LEU A 32 0.81 6.17 1.30
N VAL A 33 0.12 7.24 1.69
CA VAL A 33 0.74 8.47 2.20
C VAL A 33 0.60 8.65 3.70
N ALA A 34 -0.52 8.22 4.30
CA ALA A 34 -0.80 8.45 5.70
C ALA A 34 -0.17 7.37 6.60
N ASP A 35 0.24 7.78 7.80
CA ASP A 35 0.60 6.84 8.87
C ASP A 35 -0.56 5.89 9.16
N ARG A 36 -0.26 4.61 9.40
CA ARG A 36 -1.26 3.56 9.67
C ARG A 36 -2.26 3.94 10.75
N GLN A 37 -1.81 4.65 11.78
CA GLN A 37 -2.66 5.09 12.90
C GLN A 37 -3.68 6.17 12.47
N ARG A 38 -3.32 7.05 11.54
CA ARG A 38 -4.17 8.13 11.03
C ARG A 38 -4.97 7.73 9.79
N ALA A 39 -4.51 6.73 9.03
CA ALA A 39 -5.17 6.25 7.83
C ALA A 39 -6.64 5.89 8.07
N ARG A 40 -6.95 5.21 9.19
CA ARG A 40 -8.34 4.88 9.55
C ARG A 40 -9.20 6.14 9.72
N GLN A 41 -8.70 7.15 10.42
CA GLN A 41 -9.42 8.41 10.63
C GLN A 41 -9.65 9.13 9.29
N HIS A 42 -8.63 9.20 8.44
CA HIS A 42 -8.74 9.83 7.13
C HIS A 42 -9.74 9.10 6.24
N LEU A 43 -9.73 7.76 6.22
CA LEU A 43 -10.70 6.96 5.48
C LEU A 43 -12.14 7.17 5.99
N SER A 44 -12.34 7.31 7.30
CA SER A 44 -13.65 7.65 7.88
C SER A 44 -14.12 9.04 7.44
N VAL A 45 -13.24 10.04 7.45
CA VAL A 45 -13.56 11.39 6.97
C VAL A 45 -13.93 11.37 5.49
N VAL A 46 -13.18 10.64 4.66
CA VAL A 46 -13.51 10.49 3.24
C VAL A 46 -14.86 9.79 3.04
N TRP A 47 -15.13 8.73 3.79
CA TRP A 47 -16.43 8.04 3.71
C TRP A 47 -17.59 9.00 3.99
N ILE A 48 -17.52 9.73 5.11
CA ILE A 48 -18.56 10.71 5.50
C ILE A 48 -18.70 11.79 4.43
N THR A 49 -17.58 12.31 3.94
CA THR A 49 -17.56 13.39 2.95
C THR A 49 -18.20 12.94 1.63
N LEU A 50 -17.78 11.80 1.08
CA LEU A 50 -18.29 11.31 -0.20
C LEU A 50 -19.76 10.87 -0.12
N VAL A 51 -20.17 10.25 1.00
CA VAL A 51 -21.59 9.94 1.23
C VAL A 51 -22.43 11.22 1.29
N THR A 52 -21.96 12.24 2.01
CA THR A 52 -22.66 13.52 2.11
C THR A 52 -22.75 14.21 0.75
N ILE A 53 -21.66 14.23 -0.03
CA ILE A 53 -21.66 14.74 -1.41
C ILE A 53 -22.66 13.96 -2.27
N GLY A 54 -22.66 12.63 -2.20
CA GLY A 54 -23.60 11.80 -2.96
C GLY A 54 -25.07 12.09 -2.63
N ILE A 55 -25.39 12.37 -1.37
CA ILE A 55 -26.74 12.78 -0.97
C ILE A 55 -27.06 14.18 -1.48
N ILE A 56 -26.14 15.14 -1.33
CA ILE A 56 -26.32 16.52 -1.81
C ILE A 56 -26.53 16.55 -3.32
N GLU A 57 -25.81 15.73 -4.09
CA GLU A 57 -25.99 15.63 -5.54
C GLU A 57 -27.41 15.16 -5.92
N GLU A 58 -28.02 14.23 -5.18
CA GLU A 58 -29.42 13.84 -5.41
C GLU A 58 -30.40 14.99 -5.13
N TYR A 59 -30.14 15.79 -4.09
CA TYR A 59 -30.92 17.02 -3.85
C TYR A 59 -30.68 18.08 -4.92
N ARG A 60 -29.46 18.19 -5.45
CA ARG A 60 -29.13 19.12 -6.55
C ARG A 60 -29.91 18.75 -7.81
N GLN A 61 -30.04 17.45 -8.11
CA GLN A 61 -30.80 16.96 -9.26
C GLN A 61 -32.28 17.36 -9.24
N TYR A 62 -32.87 17.62 -8.07
CA TYR A 62 -34.24 18.13 -7.95
C TYR A 62 -34.45 19.44 -8.73
N PHE A 63 -33.39 20.25 -8.83
CA PHE A 63 -33.41 21.55 -9.50
C PHE A 63 -32.96 21.48 -10.97
N ASP A 64 -32.47 20.34 -11.45
CA ASP A 64 -32.02 20.16 -12.83
C ASP A 64 -33.19 19.67 -13.72
N PRO A 65 -33.61 20.47 -14.72
CA PRO A 65 -34.64 20.03 -15.67
C PRO A 65 -34.15 18.79 -16.45
N GLY A 66 -34.88 17.68 -16.33
CA GLY A 66 -34.57 16.43 -17.03
C GLY A 66 -33.79 15.40 -16.21
N ARG A 67 -33.59 15.63 -14.90
CA ARG A 67 -33.11 14.63 -13.95
C ARG A 67 -34.18 14.30 -12.91
N SER A 68 -34.11 13.10 -12.35
CA SER A 68 -34.97 12.65 -11.26
C SER A 68 -34.14 12.51 -9.99
N THR A 69 -34.63 13.07 -8.88
CA THR A 69 -34.09 12.77 -7.55
C THR A 69 -34.56 11.38 -7.14
N GLU A 70 -33.63 10.47 -6.91
CA GLU A 70 -33.97 9.09 -6.58
C GLU A 70 -33.25 8.59 -5.34
N PHE A 71 -34.04 8.14 -4.35
CA PHE A 71 -33.49 7.56 -3.12
C PHE A 71 -32.55 6.37 -3.40
N LEU A 72 -32.87 5.56 -4.41
CA LEU A 72 -32.06 4.39 -4.76
C LEU A 72 -30.69 4.79 -5.38
N ASP A 73 -30.57 5.96 -6.01
CA ASP A 73 -29.26 6.48 -6.45
C ASP A 73 -28.41 6.89 -5.24
N ALA A 74 -29.01 7.54 -4.24
CA ALA A 74 -28.31 7.84 -2.98
C ALA A 74 -27.80 6.56 -2.29
N ILE A 75 -28.61 5.49 -2.27
CA ILE A 75 -28.20 4.18 -1.75
C ILE A 75 -27.08 3.58 -2.59
N ALA A 76 -27.17 3.64 -3.92
CA ALA A 76 -26.11 3.17 -4.81
C ALA A 76 -24.78 3.92 -4.57
N ASN A 77 -24.84 5.24 -4.34
CA ASN A 77 -23.68 6.05 -3.98
C ASN A 77 -23.05 5.57 -2.66
N ILE A 78 -23.84 5.36 -1.60
CA ILE A 78 -23.35 4.89 -0.28
C ILE A 78 -22.69 3.51 -0.39
N ILE A 79 -23.32 2.58 -1.10
CA ILE A 79 -22.78 1.24 -1.33
C ILE A 79 -21.48 1.36 -2.13
N GLY A 80 -21.46 2.17 -3.19
CA GLY A 80 -20.27 2.45 -3.99
C GLY A 80 -19.09 2.96 -3.14
N VAL A 81 -19.31 4.03 -2.35
CA VAL A 81 -18.28 4.58 -1.45
C VAL A 81 -17.72 3.50 -0.52
N THR A 82 -18.61 2.73 0.11
CA THR A 82 -18.24 1.66 1.05
C THR A 82 -17.42 0.57 0.37
N THR A 83 -17.85 0.12 -0.82
CA THR A 83 -17.14 -0.88 -1.60
C THR A 83 -15.76 -0.40 -2.04
N GLY A 84 -15.62 0.84 -2.53
CA GLY A 84 -14.32 1.34 -2.96
C GLY A 84 -13.31 1.51 -1.81
N ILE A 85 -13.75 1.93 -0.63
CA ILE A 85 -12.88 1.95 0.57
C ILE A 85 -12.49 0.52 0.99
N ALA A 86 -13.44 -0.43 0.96
CA ALA A 86 -13.14 -1.83 1.25
C ALA A 86 -12.12 -2.42 0.27
N ILE A 87 -12.24 -2.13 -1.04
CA ILE A 87 -11.27 -2.53 -2.06
C ILE A 87 -9.88 -1.99 -1.73
N SER A 88 -9.78 -0.71 -1.36
CA SER A 88 -8.50 -0.08 -0.98
C SER A 88 -7.83 -0.80 0.19
N LEU A 89 -8.61 -1.11 1.24
CA LEU A 89 -8.13 -1.83 2.41
C LEU A 89 -7.68 -3.26 2.06
N CYS A 90 -8.46 -3.98 1.26
CA CYS A 90 -8.12 -5.33 0.80
C CYS A 90 -6.83 -5.33 -0.02
N LEU A 91 -6.67 -4.40 -0.96
CA LEU A 91 -5.46 -4.27 -1.77
C LEU A 91 -4.24 -3.95 -0.91
N SER A 92 -4.36 -2.99 0.01
CA SER A 92 -3.26 -2.64 0.93
C SER A 92 -2.85 -3.84 1.77
N TYR A 93 -3.80 -4.59 2.31
CA TYR A 93 -3.53 -5.80 3.09
C TYR A 93 -2.79 -6.87 2.27
N ILE A 94 -3.21 -7.11 1.03
CA ILE A 94 -2.56 -8.08 0.13
C ILE A 94 -1.12 -7.63 -0.18
N ILE A 95 -0.90 -6.35 -0.48
CA ILE A 95 0.42 -5.80 -0.81
C ILE A 95 1.36 -5.89 0.39
N GLU A 96 0.92 -5.47 1.57
CA GLU A 96 1.74 -5.53 2.80
C GLU A 96 2.14 -6.96 3.15
N ARG A 97 1.22 -7.92 3.00
CA ARG A 97 1.51 -9.34 3.24
C ARG A 97 2.56 -9.87 2.27
N ARG A 98 2.47 -9.53 0.98
CA ARG A 98 3.48 -9.91 -0.03
C ARG A 98 4.85 -9.31 0.26
N LYS A 99 4.92 -8.01 0.63
CA LYS A 99 6.17 -7.33 1.00
C LYS A 99 6.85 -8.02 2.19
N LYS A 100 6.08 -8.41 3.21
CA LYS A 100 6.61 -9.12 4.39
C LYS A 100 7.22 -10.49 4.03
N VAL A 101 6.55 -11.25 3.17
CA VAL A 101 7.07 -12.55 2.68
C VAL A 101 8.35 -12.35 1.87
N LEU A 102 8.37 -11.40 0.93
CA LEU A 102 9.56 -11.12 0.12
C LEU A 102 10.75 -10.71 0.99
N SER A 103 10.52 -9.82 1.96
CA SER A 103 11.55 -9.40 2.92
C SER A 103 12.07 -10.56 3.75
N MET A 104 11.20 -11.47 4.21
CA MET A 104 11.62 -12.67 4.95
C MET A 104 12.51 -13.60 4.10
N VAL A 105 12.12 -13.84 2.85
CA VAL A 105 12.91 -14.65 1.90
C VAL A 105 14.28 -14.01 1.65
N PHE A 106 14.31 -12.70 1.42
CA PHE A 106 15.57 -11.98 1.20
C PHE A 106 16.48 -12.03 2.44
N SER A 107 15.94 -11.86 3.65
CA SER A 107 16.71 -11.97 4.90
C SER A 107 17.29 -13.37 5.10
N LEU A 108 16.50 -14.43 4.84
CA LEU A 108 16.98 -15.82 4.91
C LEU A 108 18.06 -16.10 3.87
N TYR A 109 17.87 -15.63 2.64
CA TYR A 109 18.88 -15.77 1.59
C TYR A 109 20.18 -15.08 1.97
N THR A 110 20.11 -13.86 2.51
CA THR A 110 21.28 -13.11 2.96
C THR A 110 22.01 -13.82 4.11
N LEU A 111 21.26 -14.40 5.05
CA LEU A 111 21.82 -15.19 6.17
C LEU A 111 22.57 -16.44 5.70
N VAL A 112 22.15 -17.06 4.60
CA VAL A 112 22.86 -18.20 3.98
C VAL A 112 24.04 -17.72 3.13
N LEU A 113 23.86 -16.63 2.39
CA LEU A 113 24.84 -16.09 1.45
C LEU A 113 26.10 -15.60 2.17
N ILE A 114 25.97 -14.92 3.31
CA ILE A 114 27.11 -14.36 4.05
C ILE A 114 28.13 -15.45 4.46
N PRO A 115 27.75 -16.55 5.15
CA PRO A 115 28.67 -17.65 5.46
C PRO A 115 29.31 -18.26 4.22
N LEU A 116 28.55 -18.39 3.13
CA LEU A 116 29.04 -18.92 1.85
C LEU A 116 30.12 -18.02 1.25
N LEU A 117 29.92 -16.71 1.29
CA LEU A 117 30.91 -15.72 0.85
C LEU A 117 32.14 -15.72 1.76
N PHE A 118 31.99 -15.89 3.08
CA PHE A 118 33.12 -16.05 3.99
C PHE A 118 33.90 -17.34 3.74
N GLY A 119 33.21 -18.45 3.46
CA GLY A 119 33.84 -19.71 3.07
C GLY A 119 34.62 -19.57 1.77
N LEU A 120 34.03 -18.89 0.78
CA LEU A 120 34.70 -18.54 -0.48
C LEU A 120 35.93 -17.67 -0.24
N LEU A 121 35.83 -16.66 0.64
CA LEU A 121 36.96 -15.81 1.01
C LEU A 121 38.08 -16.61 1.67
N TYR A 122 37.75 -17.57 2.53
CA TYR A 122 38.71 -18.44 3.21
C TYR A 122 39.41 -19.41 2.24
N LEU A 123 38.67 -19.98 1.30
CA LEU A 123 39.18 -20.90 0.28
C LEU A 123 39.81 -20.20 -0.93
N ASN A 124 39.80 -18.87 -0.94
CA ASN A 124 40.22 -18.10 -2.10
C ASN A 124 41.72 -18.27 -2.38
N GLU A 125 42.04 -18.95 -3.47
CA GLU A 125 43.41 -19.34 -3.85
C GLU A 125 44.29 -18.14 -4.23
N ARG A 126 43.70 -16.99 -4.57
CA ARG A 126 44.42 -15.79 -5.01
C ARG A 126 44.19 -14.64 -4.04
N PRO A 127 45.14 -14.30 -3.15
CA PRO A 127 44.93 -13.25 -2.16
C PRO A 127 44.62 -11.90 -2.84
N PHE A 128 43.51 -11.27 -2.44
CA PHE A 128 43.11 -9.95 -2.95
C PHE A 128 43.99 -8.82 -2.39
N LEU A 129 44.55 -9.04 -1.19
CA LEU A 129 45.50 -8.14 -0.55
C LEU A 129 46.85 -8.87 -0.47
N THR A 130 47.77 -8.51 -1.37
CA THR A 130 49.20 -8.74 -1.14
C THR A 130 49.64 -7.72 -0.11
N VAL A 131 49.77 -8.15 1.15
CA VAL A 131 50.40 -7.33 2.18
C VAL A 131 51.86 -7.17 1.78
N GLU A 132 52.23 -6.01 1.24
CA GLU A 132 53.63 -5.70 1.02
C GLU A 132 54.36 -5.76 2.38
N GLU A 133 55.54 -6.37 2.41
CA GLU A 133 56.39 -6.54 3.61
C GLU A 133 56.49 -5.29 4.54
N PRO A 134 56.48 -4.03 4.04
CA PRO A 134 56.60 -2.85 4.90
C PRO A 134 55.44 -2.68 5.89
N ILE A 135 54.24 -3.16 5.55
CA ILE A 135 53.05 -3.00 6.39
C ILE A 135 53.06 -4.02 7.53
N LEU A 136 53.53 -5.24 7.27
CA LEU A 136 53.65 -6.30 8.27
C LEU A 136 54.66 -5.90 9.36
N GLU A 137 55.77 -5.27 8.95
CA GLU A 137 56.81 -4.79 9.85
C GLU A 137 56.30 -3.62 10.73
N LYS A 138 55.47 -2.74 10.16
CA LYS A 138 54.82 -1.64 10.89
C LYS A 138 53.82 -2.14 11.93
N ILE A 139 53.05 -3.18 11.60
CA ILE A 139 52.12 -3.83 12.52
C ILE A 139 52.88 -4.59 13.63
N ARG A 140 53.97 -5.28 13.29
CA ARG A 140 54.84 -5.96 14.26
C ARG A 140 55.49 -4.98 15.25
N ASN A 141 55.96 -3.84 14.75
CA ASN A 141 56.55 -2.79 15.58
C ASN A 141 55.50 -2.10 16.47
N LEU A 142 54.27 -1.94 15.98
CA LEU A 142 53.14 -1.45 16.80
C LEU A 142 52.73 -2.47 17.88
N GLY A 143 52.71 -3.77 17.55
CA GLY A 143 52.46 -4.85 18.52
C GLY A 143 53.54 -4.91 19.61
N ALA A 144 54.81 -4.79 19.23
CA ALA A 144 55.93 -4.72 20.16
C ALA A 144 55.89 -3.46 21.05
N LEU A 145 55.31 -2.35 20.56
CA LEU A 145 55.12 -1.12 21.34
C LEU A 145 54.00 -1.24 22.39
N ILE A 146 53.03 -2.14 22.17
CA ILE A 146 51.87 -2.35 23.06
C ILE A 146 52.14 -3.49 24.07
N GLY A 147 53.27 -4.20 23.97
CA GLY A 147 53.80 -5.05 25.03
C GLY A 147 53.37 -6.52 24.95
N PHE A 148 53.83 -7.21 23.91
CA PHE A 148 54.16 -8.64 23.97
C PHE A 148 55.55 -8.85 23.36
#